data_AF-A0A139JX93-F1
#
_entry.id   AF-A0A139JX93-F1
#
_cell.length_a   1.000
_cell.length_b   1.000
_cell.length_c   1.000
_cell.angle_alpha   90.00
_cell.angle_beta   90.00
_cell.angle_gamma   90.00
#
_symmetry.space_group_name_H-M   'P 1'
#
loop_
_entity.id
_entity.type
_entity.pdbx_description
1 polymer ?
#
loop_
_entity_poly.entity_id
_entity_poly.type
_entity_poly.pdbx_seq_one_letter_code
_entity_poly.pdbx_strand_id
1 'polypeptide(L)' 'MKTAEIKEMPTCDLVERVEAEVANYNQVILNHSISPLDNPAQIKQLRRTIARMKTELRQRELNNK' A
#
# COMPACT_ATOMS: atom_id res chain seq x y z
N MET A 1 3.20 -7.12 3.15
CA MET A 1 2.86 -8.08 2.07
C MET A 1 4.09 -8.41 1.25
N LYS A 2 4.23 -9.70 0.90
CA LYS A 2 5.24 -10.17 -0.06
C LYS A 2 4.73 -9.93 -1.47
N THR A 3 5.66 -9.77 -2.43
CA THR A 3 5.30 -9.52 -3.83
C THR A 3 4.54 -10.68 -4.47
N ALA A 4 4.73 -11.91 -3.99
CA ALA A 4 3.98 -13.09 -4.45
C ALA A 4 2.48 -12.96 -4.16
N GLU A 5 2.13 -12.60 -2.91
CA GLU A 5 0.74 -12.37 -2.48
C GLU A 5 0.05 -11.27 -3.31
N ILE A 6 0.79 -10.23 -3.67
CA ILE A 6 0.26 -9.11 -4.48
C ILE A 6 -0.04 -9.54 -5.92
N LYS A 7 0.73 -10.50 -6.47
CA LYS A 7 0.54 -11.00 -7.83
C LYS A 7 -0.65 -11.94 -7.95
N GLU A 8 -0.95 -12.70 -6.91
CA GLU A 8 -2.07 -13.66 -6.89
C GLU A 8 -3.44 -12.98 -6.76
N MET A 9 -3.49 -11.71 -6.32
CA MET A 9 -4.75 -10.96 -6.21
C MET A 9 -5.28 -10.50 -7.58
N PRO A 10 -6.60 -10.53 -7.80
CA PRO A 10 -7.23 -9.97 -8.99
C PRO A 10 -7.07 -8.44 -9.01
N THR A 11 -7.17 -7.83 -10.19
CA THR A 11 -6.97 -6.39 -10.37
C THR A 11 -7.97 -5.54 -9.62
N CYS A 12 -9.23 -5.97 -9.51
CA CYS A 12 -10.28 -5.25 -8.78
C CYS A 12 -9.93 -5.13 -7.28
N ASP A 13 -9.67 -6.27 -6.64
CA ASP A 13 -9.33 -6.33 -5.22
C ASP A 13 -8.04 -5.56 -4.91
N LEU A 14 -7.06 -5.58 -5.83
CA LEU A 14 -5.82 -4.84 -5.68
C LEU A 14 -6.05 -3.32 -5.64
N VAL A 15 -6.99 -2.79 -6.44
CA VAL A 15 -7.34 -1.36 -6.44
C VAL A 15 -8.01 -0.97 -5.12
N GLU A 16 -9.02 -1.73 -4.69
CA GLU A 16 -9.71 -1.47 -3.42
C GLU A 16 -8.75 -1.52 -2.23
N ARG A 17 -7.83 -2.49 -2.23
CA ARG A 17 -6.80 -2.62 -1.19
C ARG A 17 -5.86 -1.43 -1.17
N VAL A 18 -5.46 -0.92 -2.34
CA VAL A 18 -4.61 0.27 -2.43
C VAL A 18 -5.31 1.48 -1.83
N GLU A 19 -6.59 1.69 -2.11
CA GLU A 19 -7.35 2.81 -1.56
C GLU A 19 -7.49 2.73 -0.04
N ALA A 20 -7.84 1.55 0.47
CA ALA A 20 -7.93 1.31 1.91
C ALA A 20 -6.60 1.54 2.64
N GLU A 21 -5.49 1.05 2.08
CA GLU A 21 -4.15 1.20 2.67
C GLU A 21 -3.64 2.65 2.57
N VAL A 22 -4.00 3.40 1.52
CA VAL A 22 -3.69 4.84 1.42
C VAL A 22 -4.47 5.64 2.46
N ALA A 23 -5.75 5.36 2.67
CA ALA A 23 -6.55 5.98 3.72
C ALA A 23 -5.96 5.71 5.11
N ASN A 24 -5.57 4.45 5.37
CA ASN A 24 -4.89 4.05 6.60
C ASN A 24 -3.56 4.81 6.78
N TYR A 25 -2.73 4.90 5.74
CA TYR A 25 -1.45 5.63 5.79
C TYR A 25 -1.63 7.10 6.16
N ASN A 26 -2.63 7.77 5.60
CA ASN A 26 -2.94 9.16 5.93
C ASN A 26 -3.36 9.31 7.39
N GLN A 27 -4.21 8.40 7.90
CA GLN A 27 -4.61 8.40 9.30
C GLN A 27 -3.42 8.19 10.23
N VAL A 28 -2.52 7.25 9.90
CA VAL A 28 -1.33 6.96 10.71
C VAL A 28 -0.38 8.17 10.76
N ILE A 29 -0.19 8.88 9.64
CA ILE A 29 0.62 10.11 9.63
C ILE A 29 0.01 11.20 10.52
N LEU A 30 -1.30 11.42 10.39
CA LEU A 30 -2.01 12.41 11.20
C LEU A 30 -1.88 12.08 12.68
N ASN A 31 -2.12 10.82 13.05
CA ASN A 31 -1.96 10.35 14.42
C ASN A 31 -0.51 10.51 14.91
N HIS A 32 0.49 10.19 14.08
CA HIS A 32 1.91 10.35 14.42
C HIS A 32 2.32 11.80 14.66
N SER A 33 1.71 12.73 13.92
CA SER A 33 1.94 14.17 14.08
C SER A 33 1.35 14.72 15.38
N ILE A 34 0.29 14.09 15.90
CA ILE A 34 -0.39 14.51 17.14
C ILE A 34 0.29 13.86 18.35
N SER A 35 0.58 12.56 18.25
CA SER A 35 1.28 11.78 19.27
C SER A 35 2.38 10.95 18.62
N PRO A 36 3.63 11.01 19.12
CA PRO A 36 4.68 10.10 18.67
C PRO A 36 4.19 8.66 18.76
N LEU A 37 4.41 7.89 17.68
CA LEU A 37 4.06 6.47 17.65
C LEU A 37 5.22 5.69 18.26
N ASP A 38 4.90 4.64 19.02
CA ASP A 38 5.90 3.74 19.60
C ASP A 38 6.81 3.08 18.54
N ASN A 39 6.29 2.90 17.31
CA ASN A 39 7.05 2.31 16.22
C ASN A 39 6.88 3.08 14.89
N PRO A 40 7.72 4.11 14.64
CA PRO A 40 7.73 4.86 13.39
C PRO A 40 8.09 4.01 12.16
N ALA A 41 8.72 2.84 12.35
CA ALA A 41 9.06 1.95 11.24
C ALA A 41 7.82 1.39 10.54
N GLN A 42 6.66 1.33 11.21
CA GLN A 42 5.40 0.90 10.62
C GLN A 42 4.97 1.81 9.46
N ILE A 43 5.15 3.13 9.59
CA ILE A 43 4.88 4.11 8.52
C ILE A 43 5.70 3.78 7.27
N LYS A 44 6.97 3.40 7.46
CA LYS A 44 7.87 3.03 6.36
C LYS A 44 7.45 1.71 5.71
N GLN A 45 7.02 0.72 6.49
CA GLN A 45 6.53 -0.57 5.97
C GLN A 45 5.23 -0.40 5.17
N LEU A 46 4.30 0.41 5.69
CA LEU A 46 3.02 0.70 5.03
C LEU A 46 3.24 1.38 3.68
N ARG A 47 4.09 2.43 3.65
CA ARG A 47 4.49 3.13 2.42
C ARG A 47 5.11 2.19 1.37
N ARG A 48 5.99 1.29 1.80
CA ARG A 48 6.60 0.27 0.91
C ARG A 48 5.57 -0.70 0.36
N THR A 49 4.59 -1.08 1.17
CA THR A 49 3.50 -1.98 0.75
C THR A 49 2.62 -1.31 -0.30
N ILE A 50 2.22 -0.06 -0.08
CA ILE A 50 1.47 0.75 -1.07
C ILE A 50 2.24 0.88 -2.38
N ALA A 51 3.54 1.18 -2.32
CA ALA A 51 4.39 1.28 -3.50
C ALA A 51 4.42 -0.02 -4.31
N ARG A 52 4.58 -1.18 -3.66
CA ARG A 52 4.57 -2.49 -4.33
C ARG A 52 3.25 -2.76 -5.04
N MET A 53 2.11 -2.47 -4.40
CA MET A 53 0.80 -2.65 -5.01
C MET A 53 0.60 -1.75 -6.24
N LYS A 54 1.01 -0.47 -6.15
CA LYS A 54 0.97 0.46 -7.29
C LYS A 54 1.88 0.04 -8.44
N THR A 55 3.07 -0.48 -8.15
CA THR A 55 3.97 -1.01 -9.18
C THR A 55 3.35 -2.18 -9.93
N GLU A 56 2.70 -3.12 -9.23
CA GLU A 56 2.02 -4.25 -9.87
C GLU A 56 0.85 -3.78 -10.75
N LEU A 57 0.01 -2.86 -10.26
CA LEU A 57 -1.05 -2.27 -11.09
C LEU A 57 -0.48 -1.66 -12.38
N ARG A 58 0.59 -0.87 -12.27
CA ARG A 58 1.24 -0.27 -13.43
C ARG A 58 1.84 -1.33 -14.37
N GLN A 59 2.40 -2.40 -13.84
CA GLN A 59 2.93 -3.51 -14.65
C GLN A 59 1.81 -4.19 -15.44
N ARG A 60 0.64 -4.40 -14.82
CA ARG A 60 -0.53 -5.00 -15.48
C ARG A 60 -1.08 -4.08 -16.58
N GLU A 61 -1.16 -2.78 -16.34
CA GLU A 61 -1.55 -1.79 -17.36
C GLU A 61 -0.61 -1.80 -18.58
N LEU A 62 0.70 -1.94 -18.36
CA LEU A 62 1.70 -1.96 -19.43
C LEU A 62 1.71 -3.28 -20.21
N ASN A 63 1.40 -4.40 -19.54
CA ASN A 63 1.34 -5.73 -20.17
C ASN A 63 0.03 -5.98 -20.94
N ASN A 64 -1.08 -5.34 -20.56
CA ASN A 64 -2.38 -5.42 -21.25
C ASN A 64 -2.46 -4.47 -22.46
N LYS A 65 -1.33 -4.21 -23.12
CA LYS A 65 -1.21 -3.27 -24.23
C LYS A 65 -0.90 -3.98 -25.54
#